data_AF-A0A2P5K6D9-F1
#
_entry.id   AF-A0A2P5K6D9-F1
#
_cell.length_a   1.000
_cell.length_b   1.000
_cell.length_c   1.000
_cell.angle_alpha   90.00
_cell.angle_beta   90.00
_cell.angle_gamma   90.00
#
_symmetry.space_group_name_H-M   'P 1'
#
loop_
_entity.id
_entity.type
_entity.pdbx_description
1 polymer ?
#
loop_
_entity_poly.entity_id
_entity_poly.type
_entity_poly.pdbx_seq_one_letter_code
_entity_poly.pdbx_strand_id
1 'polypeptide(L)'
;GYFDTIVINSVVQYFPSANYLMEVVRQAMDLLVPGGRVFIGDVRNLNLLNCFTTAVQLHQADPATDDRSSLNRRIQQALLAEKELLLAPAFFSALPDRIDTIAAVDIQLKRSDYHNELSRYRYDVVLRKGPVNTLSLAQAPQWRWGRGIVEIEALQTLLATERPAQLRITGVPNARLALEIEAMQALEHSDDIGLIQRQFITGDAQTIGLAPEAFYALGESHGYWVGITWSEHDAHACMDVVFVQASEMAQAMPTDVYLGPANNDQPSPFSYANQPASFDPFADIRRYVATQLPDYMVPAAFVRLDALPLTPNGKLDRRALPAPDDDALAHQAYEAPQGELEATLATIWAELLGNERVGRHDSFFALGGHSLLAVRLMNRVRALGAEMPLTSLFASPTLAAFAAAVSAQLNQQVNALPEITP
;
A
#
# COMPACT_ATOMS: atom_id res chain seq x y z
N GLY A 1 -25.50 -6.74 -12.69
CA GLY A 1 -25.25 -5.31 -12.48
C GLY A 1 -26.10 -4.46 -13.40
N TYR A 2 -25.93 -3.15 -13.28
CA TYR A 2 -26.70 -2.09 -13.93
C TYR A 2 -25.82 -1.15 -14.75
N PHE A 3 -24.54 -1.01 -14.40
CA PHE A 3 -23.61 -0.08 -15.03
C PHE A 3 -22.72 -0.78 -16.05
N ASP A 4 -22.34 -0.10 -17.13
CA ASP A 4 -21.36 -0.54 -18.11
C ASP A 4 -19.94 -0.05 -17.77
N THR A 5 -19.82 1.10 -17.12
CA THR A 5 -18.53 1.64 -16.64
C THR A 5 -18.67 2.21 -15.23
N ILE A 6 -17.72 1.88 -14.35
CA ILE A 6 -17.53 2.50 -13.03
C ILE A 6 -16.15 3.15 -13.01
N VAL A 7 -16.05 4.35 -12.45
CA VAL A 7 -14.81 5.15 -12.42
C VAL A 7 -14.39 5.40 -10.97
N ILE A 8 -13.17 5.02 -10.63
CA ILE A 8 -12.50 5.30 -9.35
C ILE A 8 -11.20 6.05 -9.68
N ASN A 9 -11.28 7.37 -9.88
CA ASN A 9 -10.15 8.16 -10.36
C ASN A 9 -9.61 9.09 -9.25
N SER A 10 -8.32 8.96 -8.92
CA SER A 10 -7.65 9.78 -7.88
C SER A 10 -8.30 9.67 -6.49
N VAL A 11 -8.88 8.51 -6.15
CA VAL A 11 -9.50 8.26 -4.82
C VAL A 11 -8.80 7.14 -4.06
N VAL A 12 -8.21 6.15 -4.77
CA VAL A 12 -7.61 4.95 -4.15
C VAL A 12 -6.54 5.29 -3.12
N GLN A 13 -5.77 6.35 -3.35
CA GLN A 13 -4.72 6.83 -2.44
C GLN A 13 -5.23 7.18 -1.03
N TYR A 14 -6.53 7.48 -0.87
CA TYR A 14 -7.15 7.79 0.42
C TYR A 14 -7.76 6.57 1.12
N PHE A 15 -7.68 5.38 0.51
CA PHE A 15 -8.19 4.17 1.14
C PHE A 15 -7.27 3.71 2.27
N PRO A 16 -7.82 3.18 3.37
CA PRO A 16 -7.03 2.83 4.54
C PRO A 16 -6.15 1.59 4.33
N SER A 17 -6.49 0.73 3.37
CA SER A 17 -5.76 -0.49 3.08
C SER A 17 -6.10 -1.09 1.71
N ALA A 18 -5.23 -1.98 1.24
CA ALA A 18 -5.49 -2.80 0.05
C ALA A 18 -6.68 -3.77 0.22
N ASN A 19 -6.98 -4.21 1.46
CA ASN A 19 -8.18 -5.00 1.76
C ASN A 19 -9.45 -4.20 1.44
N TYR A 20 -9.49 -2.94 1.89
CA TYR A 20 -10.61 -2.05 1.61
C TYR A 20 -10.79 -1.84 0.11
N LEU A 21 -9.70 -1.59 -0.64
CA LEU A 21 -9.77 -1.49 -2.10
C LEU A 21 -10.35 -2.76 -2.74
N MET A 22 -9.89 -3.94 -2.30
CA MET A 22 -10.36 -5.21 -2.84
C MET A 22 -11.87 -5.40 -2.61
N GLU A 23 -12.40 -5.01 -1.45
CA GLU A 23 -13.84 -5.00 -1.19
C GLU A 23 -14.61 -4.03 -2.09
N VAL A 24 -14.08 -2.82 -2.29
CA VAL A 24 -14.67 -1.83 -3.20
C VAL A 24 -14.70 -2.38 -4.63
N VAL A 25 -13.61 -2.98 -5.11
CA VAL A 25 -13.54 -3.59 -6.45
C VAL A 25 -14.57 -4.72 -6.57
N ARG A 26 -14.69 -5.61 -5.59
CA ARG A 26 -15.68 -6.70 -5.61
C ARG A 26 -17.11 -6.16 -5.73
N GLN A 27 -17.47 -5.15 -4.93
CA GLN A 27 -18.78 -4.51 -5.01
C GLN A 27 -19.01 -3.81 -6.36
N ALA A 28 -18.01 -3.10 -6.88
CA ALA A 28 -18.09 -2.47 -8.19
C ALA A 28 -18.32 -3.51 -9.30
N MET A 29 -17.61 -4.64 -9.25
CA MET A 29 -17.80 -5.75 -10.20
C MET A 29 -19.22 -6.31 -10.15
N ASP A 30 -19.85 -6.46 -8.98
CA ASP A 30 -21.25 -6.91 -8.87
C ASP A 30 -22.23 -5.95 -9.54
N LEU A 31 -21.96 -4.65 -9.42
CA LEU A 31 -22.75 -3.58 -10.03
C LEU A 31 -22.58 -3.47 -11.55
N LEU A 32 -21.57 -4.09 -12.15
CA LEU A 32 -21.37 -4.08 -13.59
C LEU A 32 -22.26 -5.09 -14.34
N VAL A 33 -22.68 -4.74 -15.55
CA VAL A 33 -23.24 -5.68 -16.54
C VAL A 33 -22.12 -6.54 -17.14
N PRO A 34 -22.43 -7.73 -17.71
CA PRO A 34 -21.50 -8.47 -18.55
C PRO A 34 -20.78 -7.59 -19.57
N GLY A 35 -19.46 -7.66 -19.64
CA GLY A 35 -18.65 -6.82 -20.54
C GLY A 35 -18.33 -5.42 -20.01
N GLY A 36 -18.92 -5.02 -18.88
CA GLY A 36 -18.64 -3.73 -18.24
C GLY A 36 -17.22 -3.64 -17.67
N ARG A 37 -16.82 -2.44 -17.23
CA ARG A 37 -15.45 -2.17 -16.73
C ARG A 37 -15.39 -1.27 -15.52
N VAL A 38 -14.40 -1.50 -14.66
CA VAL A 38 -13.96 -0.55 -13.63
C VAL A 38 -12.68 0.11 -14.14
N PHE A 39 -12.71 1.42 -14.28
CA PHE A 39 -11.50 2.22 -14.52
C PHE A 39 -11.01 2.74 -13.16
N ILE A 40 -9.78 2.39 -12.81
CA ILE A 40 -9.09 2.87 -11.61
C ILE A 40 -7.93 3.73 -12.10
N GLY A 41 -8.12 5.04 -12.04
CA GLY A 41 -7.16 6.00 -12.56
C GLY A 41 -6.26 6.57 -11.48
N ASP A 42 -5.09 7.03 -11.90
CA ASP A 42 -4.19 7.84 -11.07
C ASP A 42 -3.62 7.08 -9.85
N VAL A 43 -3.34 5.79 -10.02
CA VAL A 43 -2.82 4.93 -8.96
C VAL A 43 -1.33 5.23 -8.73
N ARG A 44 -0.95 5.55 -7.49
CA ARG A 44 0.45 5.76 -7.11
C ARG A 44 1.22 4.43 -7.10
N ASN A 45 2.34 4.38 -7.83
CA ASN A 45 3.15 3.17 -7.99
C ASN A 45 4.08 2.93 -6.79
N LEU A 46 3.81 1.88 -6.03
CA LEU A 46 4.62 1.49 -4.87
C LEU A 46 6.09 1.23 -5.22
N ASN A 47 6.35 0.63 -6.39
CA ASN A 47 7.72 0.31 -6.83
C ASN A 47 8.59 1.56 -7.05
N LEU A 48 7.96 2.73 -7.16
CA LEU A 48 8.63 4.01 -7.37
C LEU A 48 8.60 4.92 -6.13
N LEU A 49 8.05 4.47 -5.00
CA LEU A 49 7.95 5.28 -3.78
C LEU A 49 9.32 5.77 -3.29
N ASN A 50 10.34 4.89 -3.32
CA ASN A 50 11.71 5.25 -2.96
C ASN A 50 12.30 6.29 -3.92
N CYS A 51 12.11 6.10 -5.22
CA CYS A 51 12.57 7.01 -6.26
C CYS A 51 11.94 8.41 -6.07
N PHE A 52 10.62 8.47 -5.95
CA PHE A 52 9.88 9.71 -5.70
C PHE A 52 10.34 10.42 -4.42
N THR A 53 10.43 9.69 -3.30
CA THR A 53 10.82 10.25 -2.00
C THR A 53 12.24 10.78 -2.05
N THR A 54 13.15 10.05 -2.69
CA THR A 54 14.54 10.47 -2.88
C THR A 54 14.63 11.76 -3.68
N ALA A 55 13.88 11.87 -4.78
CA ALA A 55 13.83 13.09 -5.60
C ALA A 55 13.32 14.30 -4.80
N VAL A 56 12.25 14.13 -4.00
CA VAL A 56 11.71 15.18 -3.13
C VAL A 56 12.74 15.61 -2.08
N GLN A 57 13.38 14.66 -1.40
CA GLN A 57 14.37 14.94 -0.36
C GLN A 57 15.64 15.57 -0.92
N LEU A 58 16.07 15.18 -2.12
CA LEU A 58 17.17 15.83 -2.84
C LEU A 58 16.83 17.28 -3.20
N HIS A 59 15.60 17.56 -3.64
CA HIS A 59 15.19 18.93 -3.93
C HIS A 59 15.16 19.82 -2.68
N GLN A 60 14.88 19.23 -1.52
CA GLN A 60 14.86 19.91 -0.22
C GLN A 60 16.22 19.95 0.50
N ALA A 61 17.22 19.23 -0.01
CA ALA A 61 18.53 19.13 0.63
C ALA A 61 19.29 20.46 0.57
N ASP A 62 20.02 20.77 1.64
CA ASP A 62 20.97 21.87 1.70
C ASP A 62 22.40 21.29 1.71
N PRO A 63 23.15 21.35 0.58
CA PRO A 63 24.50 20.80 0.51
C PRO A 63 25.50 21.42 1.49
N ALA A 64 25.19 22.56 2.11
CA ALA A 64 26.05 23.18 3.11
C ALA A 64 25.93 22.53 4.50
N THR A 65 24.80 21.88 4.78
CA THR A 65 24.46 21.35 6.11
C THR A 65 24.12 19.86 6.12
N ASP A 66 23.59 19.34 5.01
CA ASP A 66 23.21 17.94 4.88
C ASP A 66 24.39 17.06 4.45
N ASP A 67 24.44 15.86 5.01
CA ASP A 67 25.31 14.76 4.58
C ASP A 67 24.48 13.56 4.11
N ARG A 68 25.12 12.57 3.49
CA ARG A 68 24.43 11.39 2.96
C ARG A 68 23.63 10.64 4.03
N SER A 69 24.14 10.60 5.25
CA SER A 69 23.53 9.88 6.36
C SER A 69 22.22 10.52 6.84
N SER A 70 22.21 11.84 6.95
CA SER A 70 21.06 12.66 7.34
C SER A 70 20.00 12.67 6.24
N LEU A 71 20.41 12.80 4.97
CA LEU A 71 19.50 12.70 3.82
C LEU A 71 18.84 11.32 3.76
N ASN A 72 19.62 10.23 3.84
CA ASN A 72 19.08 8.86 3.87
C ASN A 72 18.13 8.64 5.04
N ARG A 73 18.43 9.21 6.22
CA ARG A 73 17.52 9.15 7.37
C ARG A 73 16.19 9.84 7.09
N ARG A 74 16.20 11.04 6.46
CA ARG A 74 14.98 11.73 6.06
C ARG A 74 14.19 10.93 5.02
N ILE A 75 14.87 10.32 4.04
CA ILE A 75 14.23 9.44 3.06
C ILE A 75 13.54 8.27 3.76
N GLN A 76 14.24 7.52 4.61
CA GLN A 76 13.65 6.39 5.33
C GLN A 76 12.47 6.81 6.22
N GLN A 77 12.58 7.95 6.92
CA GLN A 77 11.48 8.50 7.72
C GLN A 77 10.27 8.86 6.85
N ALA A 78 10.48 9.48 5.70
CA ALA A 78 9.41 9.85 4.78
C ALA A 78 8.73 8.62 4.14
N LEU A 79 9.50 7.58 3.82
CA LEU A 79 8.96 6.30 3.32
C LEU A 79 8.06 5.62 4.35
N LEU A 80 8.51 5.58 5.61
CA LEU A 80 7.72 5.01 6.70
C LEU A 80 6.47 5.86 6.98
N ALA A 81 6.59 7.18 6.87
CA ALA A 81 5.50 8.12 7.14
C ALA A 81 4.51 8.32 5.98
N GLU A 82 4.59 7.51 4.92
CA GLU A 82 3.68 7.60 3.77
C GLU A 82 2.25 7.23 4.20
N LYS A 83 1.35 8.21 4.08
CA LYS A 83 -0.03 8.15 4.54
C LYS A 83 -1.02 7.76 3.45
N GLU A 84 -0.60 7.79 2.19
CA GLU A 84 -1.44 7.38 1.09
C GLU A 84 -1.24 5.89 0.76
N LEU A 85 -2.27 5.26 0.20
CA LEU A 85 -2.18 3.90 -0.32
C LEU A 85 -1.46 3.91 -1.69
N LEU A 86 -0.35 3.18 -1.75
CA LEU A 86 0.40 2.91 -2.97
C LEU A 86 0.33 1.41 -3.30
N LEU A 87 0.22 1.12 -4.58
CA LEU A 87 0.02 -0.24 -5.10
C LEU A 87 1.01 -0.49 -6.23
N ALA A 88 1.76 -1.59 -6.15
CA ALA A 88 2.53 -2.07 -7.27
C ALA A 88 1.58 -2.68 -8.32
N PRO A 89 1.91 -2.61 -9.63
CA PRO A 89 1.07 -3.19 -10.69
C PRO A 89 0.71 -4.67 -10.47
N ALA A 90 1.63 -5.43 -9.87
CA ALA A 90 1.42 -6.83 -9.48
C ALA A 90 0.21 -7.07 -8.56
N PHE A 91 -0.22 -6.07 -7.78
CA PHE A 91 -1.46 -6.14 -7.01
C PHE A 91 -2.66 -6.41 -7.91
N PHE A 92 -2.79 -5.66 -9.01
CA PHE A 92 -3.94 -5.74 -9.91
C PHE A 92 -3.89 -6.96 -10.81
N SER A 93 -2.72 -7.37 -11.27
CA SER A 93 -2.58 -8.58 -12.10
C SER A 93 -2.93 -9.86 -11.35
N ALA A 94 -2.85 -9.85 -10.02
CA ALA A 94 -3.22 -10.99 -9.17
C ALA A 94 -4.72 -11.01 -8.79
N LEU A 95 -5.50 -9.97 -9.12
CA LEU A 95 -6.92 -9.90 -8.75
C LEU A 95 -7.81 -10.96 -9.43
N PRO A 96 -7.60 -11.38 -10.70
CA PRO A 96 -8.40 -12.43 -11.33
C PRO A 96 -8.39 -13.74 -10.54
N ASP A 97 -7.30 -14.06 -9.85
CA ASP A 97 -7.17 -15.27 -9.01
C ASP A 97 -7.93 -15.17 -7.67
N ARG A 98 -8.58 -14.03 -7.38
CA ARG A 98 -9.32 -13.76 -6.15
C ARG A 98 -10.75 -13.26 -6.41
N ILE A 99 -11.00 -12.71 -7.59
CA ILE A 99 -12.28 -12.16 -8.00
C ILE A 99 -12.62 -12.74 -9.37
N ASP A 100 -13.29 -13.89 -9.37
CA ASP A 100 -13.62 -14.69 -10.56
C ASP A 100 -14.43 -13.95 -11.65
N THR A 101 -15.06 -12.82 -11.29
CA THR A 101 -15.81 -12.00 -12.25
C THR A 101 -14.92 -11.13 -13.14
N ILE A 102 -13.64 -10.93 -12.76
CA ILE A 102 -12.66 -10.18 -13.55
C ILE A 102 -12.13 -11.10 -14.65
N ALA A 103 -12.44 -10.78 -15.90
CA ALA A 103 -11.99 -11.54 -17.06
C ALA A 103 -10.77 -10.94 -17.76
N ALA A 104 -10.50 -9.65 -17.56
CA ALA A 104 -9.33 -8.98 -18.12
C ALA A 104 -8.84 -7.85 -17.22
N VAL A 105 -7.52 -7.70 -17.16
CA VAL A 105 -6.82 -6.63 -16.44
C VAL A 105 -5.85 -5.97 -17.40
N ASP A 106 -5.98 -4.65 -17.54
CA ASP A 106 -5.12 -3.82 -18.38
C ASP A 106 -4.49 -2.74 -17.49
N ILE A 107 -3.16 -2.74 -17.41
CA ILE A 107 -2.38 -1.86 -16.54
C ILE A 107 -1.40 -1.10 -17.44
N GLN A 108 -1.53 0.22 -17.51
CA GLN A 108 -0.73 1.03 -18.44
C GLN A 108 -0.23 2.32 -17.79
N LEU A 109 0.93 2.76 -18.27
CA LEU A 109 1.47 4.09 -17.93
C LEU A 109 0.50 5.17 -18.37
N LYS A 110 0.48 6.26 -17.62
CA LYS A 110 -0.29 7.45 -17.98
C LYS A 110 0.26 8.05 -19.28
N ARG A 111 -0.60 8.29 -20.27
CA ARG A 111 -0.23 9.04 -21.48
C ARG A 111 -0.23 10.54 -21.17
N SER A 112 0.87 11.23 -21.45
CA SER A 112 1.03 12.66 -21.12
C SER A 112 2.31 13.23 -21.73
N ASP A 113 2.19 14.33 -22.47
CA ASP A 113 3.34 15.12 -22.93
C ASP A 113 3.97 15.97 -21.82
N TYR A 114 3.27 16.13 -20.69
CA TYR A 114 3.80 16.83 -19.51
C TYR A 114 4.52 15.86 -18.59
N HIS A 115 5.71 16.24 -18.12
CA HIS A 115 6.53 15.47 -17.18
C HIS A 115 6.39 16.05 -15.76
N ASN A 116 5.45 15.53 -14.98
CA ASN A 116 5.20 15.91 -13.59
C ASN A 116 5.01 14.66 -12.73
N GLU A 117 4.73 14.83 -11.44
CA GLU A 117 4.54 13.68 -10.53
C GLU A 117 3.45 12.71 -11.04
N LEU A 118 2.31 13.24 -11.51
CA LEU A 118 1.18 12.45 -12.00
C LEU A 118 1.56 11.59 -13.22
N SER A 119 2.36 12.09 -14.15
CA SER A 119 2.76 11.35 -15.35
C SER A 119 3.98 10.44 -15.17
N ARG A 120 4.75 10.66 -14.10
CA ARG A 120 5.97 9.92 -13.76
C ARG A 120 5.72 8.74 -12.83
N TYR A 121 4.89 8.92 -11.81
CA TYR A 121 4.79 7.98 -10.69
C TYR A 121 3.43 7.28 -10.59
N ARG A 122 2.51 7.58 -11.51
CA ARG A 122 1.15 7.03 -11.49
C ARG A 122 0.81 6.29 -12.78
N TYR A 123 -0.20 5.43 -12.67
CA TYR A 123 -0.66 4.59 -13.75
C TYR A 123 -2.16 4.35 -13.65
N ASP A 124 -2.73 3.85 -14.75
CA ASP A 124 -4.15 3.58 -14.86
C ASP A 124 -4.38 2.06 -14.98
N VAL A 125 -5.50 1.60 -14.43
CA VAL A 125 -5.92 0.21 -14.47
C VAL A 125 -7.35 0.11 -14.99
N VAL A 126 -7.59 -0.83 -15.90
CA VAL A 126 -8.93 -1.21 -16.36
C VAL A 126 -9.18 -2.66 -16.03
N LEU A 127 -10.16 -2.90 -15.15
CA LEU A 127 -10.67 -4.23 -14.83
C LEU A 127 -11.95 -4.47 -15.64
N ARG A 128 -12.06 -5.59 -16.35
CA ARG A 128 -13.25 -5.90 -17.17
C ARG A 128 -13.99 -7.10 -16.62
N LYS A 129 -15.32 -6.98 -16.56
CA LYS A 129 -16.21 -8.03 -16.12
C LYS A 129 -16.48 -9.02 -17.24
N GLY A 130 -16.32 -10.30 -16.93
CA GLY A 130 -16.65 -11.38 -17.85
C GLY A 130 -18.17 -11.50 -18.13
N PRO A 131 -18.55 -12.13 -19.25
CA PRO A 131 -17.69 -12.53 -20.37
C PRO A 131 -17.25 -11.34 -21.24
N VAL A 132 -15.99 -11.38 -21.68
CA VAL A 132 -15.42 -10.52 -22.74
C VAL A 132 -14.52 -11.39 -23.63
N ASN A 133 -14.39 -11.03 -24.91
CA ASN A 133 -13.38 -11.66 -25.76
C ASN A 133 -12.00 -11.08 -25.42
N THR A 134 -11.05 -11.93 -25.05
CA THR A 134 -9.71 -11.53 -24.59
C THR A 134 -8.62 -12.02 -25.50
N LEU A 135 -7.55 -11.24 -25.65
CA LEU A 135 -6.31 -11.62 -26.31
C LEU A 135 -5.18 -11.56 -25.29
N SER A 136 -4.64 -12.72 -24.91
CA SER A 136 -3.50 -12.80 -24.01
C SER A 136 -2.22 -12.42 -24.72
N LEU A 137 -1.50 -11.45 -24.16
CA LEU A 137 -0.22 -10.96 -24.65
C LEU A 137 0.97 -11.53 -23.86
N ALA A 138 0.72 -12.56 -23.03
CA ALA A 138 1.74 -13.22 -22.22
C ALA A 138 2.83 -13.89 -23.07
N GLN A 139 2.41 -14.49 -24.19
CA GLN A 139 3.27 -15.25 -25.10
C GLN A 139 3.68 -14.46 -26.36
N ALA A 140 3.43 -13.14 -26.38
CA ALA A 140 3.90 -12.30 -27.48
C ALA A 140 5.43 -12.40 -27.60
N PRO A 141 6.00 -12.54 -28.81
CA PRO A 141 7.45 -12.56 -29.01
C PRO A 141 8.14 -11.40 -28.28
N GLN A 142 9.14 -11.72 -27.44
CA GLN A 142 9.76 -10.74 -26.55
C GLN A 142 11.19 -10.42 -26.98
N TRP A 143 11.48 -9.15 -27.15
CA TRP A 143 12.81 -8.63 -27.46
C TRP A 143 13.21 -7.65 -26.37
N ARG A 144 14.47 -7.71 -25.92
CA ARG A 144 14.95 -6.85 -24.85
C ARG A 144 15.60 -5.60 -25.43
N TRP A 145 15.19 -4.43 -24.95
CA TRP A 145 15.84 -3.19 -25.31
C TRP A 145 17.33 -3.22 -24.93
N GLY A 146 18.19 -2.73 -25.82
CA GLY A 146 19.63 -2.82 -25.67
C GLY A 146 20.26 -4.16 -26.11
N ARG A 147 19.45 -5.20 -26.39
CA ARG A 147 19.91 -6.51 -26.91
C ARG A 147 19.15 -6.89 -28.17
N GLY A 148 19.61 -6.37 -29.31
CA GLY A 148 19.01 -6.58 -30.63
C GLY A 148 18.39 -5.31 -31.19
N ILE A 149 17.55 -4.63 -30.41
CA ILE A 149 17.04 -3.28 -30.73
C ILE A 149 17.63 -2.29 -29.73
N VAL A 150 18.38 -1.32 -30.24
CA VAL A 150 19.06 -0.28 -29.45
C VAL A 150 18.52 1.12 -29.74
N GLU A 151 17.84 1.29 -30.87
CA GLU A 151 17.34 2.56 -31.39
C GLU A 151 15.90 2.39 -31.90
N ILE A 152 15.12 3.47 -31.83
CA ILE A 152 13.70 3.44 -32.23
C ILE A 152 13.55 3.24 -33.74
N GLU A 153 14.52 3.70 -34.53
CA GLU A 153 14.60 3.54 -35.98
C GLU A 153 14.76 2.08 -36.40
N ALA A 154 15.51 1.29 -35.62
CA ALA A 154 15.63 -0.15 -35.84
C ALA A 154 14.29 -0.86 -35.60
N LEU A 155 13.58 -0.48 -34.53
CA LEU A 155 12.23 -0.96 -34.26
C LEU A 155 11.24 -0.55 -35.35
N GLN A 156 11.30 0.69 -35.84
CA GLN A 156 10.49 1.17 -36.95
C GLN A 156 10.68 0.32 -38.20
N THR A 157 11.95 0.07 -38.57
CA THR A 157 12.28 -0.76 -39.72
C THR A 157 11.66 -2.16 -39.60
N LEU A 158 11.81 -2.80 -38.44
CA LEU A 158 11.22 -4.11 -38.17
C LEU A 158 9.69 -4.11 -38.30
N LEU A 159 9.01 -3.15 -37.68
CA LEU A 159 7.55 -3.07 -37.72
C LEU A 159 7.03 -2.83 -39.15
N ALA A 160 7.81 -2.15 -39.99
CA ALA A 160 7.49 -1.91 -41.39
C ALA A 160 7.76 -3.12 -42.30
N THR A 161 8.87 -3.85 -42.08
CA THR A 161 9.30 -4.94 -42.96
C THR A 161 8.70 -6.29 -42.58
N GLU A 162 8.80 -6.69 -41.31
CA GLU A 162 8.39 -8.01 -40.85
C GLU A 162 6.91 -8.06 -40.48
N ARG A 163 6.33 -6.90 -40.13
CA ARG A 163 4.91 -6.73 -39.79
C ARG A 163 4.42 -7.80 -38.80
N PRO A 164 5.09 -8.01 -37.64
CA PRO A 164 4.67 -9.03 -36.68
C PRO A 164 3.21 -8.81 -36.24
N ALA A 165 2.51 -9.90 -35.93
CA ALA A 165 1.16 -9.83 -35.35
C ALA A 165 1.18 -9.13 -33.97
N GLN A 166 2.14 -9.56 -33.13
CA GLN A 166 2.36 -9.10 -31.77
C GLN A 166 3.87 -9.04 -31.52
N LEU A 167 4.33 -8.04 -30.76
CA LEU A 167 5.72 -7.88 -30.36
C LEU A 167 5.78 -7.16 -29.02
N ARG A 168 6.52 -7.71 -28.05
CA ARG A 168 6.83 -7.05 -26.78
C ARG A 168 8.30 -6.64 -26.77
N ILE A 169 8.54 -5.37 -26.48
CA ILE A 169 9.86 -4.83 -26.19
C ILE A 169 9.97 -4.63 -24.68
N THR A 170 10.85 -5.38 -24.02
CA THR A 170 11.01 -5.32 -22.56
C THR A 170 12.18 -4.44 -22.15
N GLY A 171 12.10 -3.84 -20.96
CA GLY A 171 13.25 -3.18 -20.34
C GLY A 171 13.66 -1.87 -21.00
N VAL A 172 12.71 -1.16 -21.62
CA VAL A 172 12.98 0.15 -22.23
C VAL A 172 13.16 1.19 -21.13
N PRO A 173 14.29 1.93 -21.06
CA PRO A 173 14.46 2.98 -20.07
C PRO A 173 13.44 4.11 -20.25
N ASN A 174 12.72 4.47 -19.18
CA ASN A 174 11.71 5.53 -19.24
C ASN A 174 12.34 6.91 -19.10
N ALA A 175 12.29 7.73 -20.16
CA ALA A 175 12.84 9.10 -20.15
C ALA A 175 12.27 9.97 -19.02
N ARG A 176 11.04 9.69 -18.58
CA ARG A 176 10.37 10.51 -17.57
C ARG A 176 10.99 10.38 -16.17
N LEU A 177 11.79 9.34 -15.93
CA LEU A 177 12.36 8.98 -14.63
C LEU A 177 13.89 8.88 -14.64
N ALA A 178 14.53 9.14 -15.79
CA ALA A 178 15.98 8.92 -15.95
C ALA A 178 16.81 9.70 -14.92
N LEU A 179 16.46 10.98 -14.69
CA LEU A 179 17.16 11.84 -13.72
C LEU A 179 16.99 11.36 -12.28
N GLU A 180 15.78 10.98 -11.88
CA GLU A 180 15.52 10.52 -10.52
C GLU A 180 16.21 9.19 -10.21
N ILE A 181 16.26 8.27 -11.18
CA ILE A 181 16.97 7.01 -11.02
C ILE A 181 18.47 7.21 -10.92
N GLU A 182 19.06 8.05 -11.77
CA GLU A 182 20.48 8.37 -11.68
C GLU A 182 20.85 9.01 -10.36
N ALA A 183 20.03 9.96 -9.88
CA ALA A 183 20.28 10.61 -8.60
C ALA A 183 20.18 9.62 -7.43
N MET A 184 19.19 8.71 -7.47
CA MET A 184 19.04 7.64 -6.47
C MET A 184 20.23 6.68 -6.48
N GLN A 185 20.69 6.25 -7.65
CA GLN A 185 21.88 5.37 -7.79
C GLN A 185 23.16 6.08 -7.36
N ALA A 186 23.31 7.37 -7.67
CA ALA A 186 24.47 8.15 -7.27
C ALA A 186 24.56 8.28 -5.74
N LEU A 187 23.44 8.41 -5.03
CA LEU A 187 23.39 8.42 -3.57
C LEU A 187 23.81 7.09 -2.92
N GLU A 188 23.74 5.97 -3.63
CA GLU A 188 24.24 4.70 -3.11
C GLU A 188 25.78 4.66 -3.08
N HIS A 189 26.43 5.36 -4.01
CA HIS A 189 27.86 5.21 -4.31
C HIS A 189 28.71 6.47 -4.04
N SER A 190 28.08 7.63 -3.80
CA SER A 190 28.76 8.92 -3.61
C SER A 190 28.22 9.65 -2.37
N ASP A 191 29.12 10.30 -1.64
CA ASP A 191 28.80 11.18 -0.51
C ASP A 191 28.65 12.66 -0.92
N ASP A 192 28.95 13.01 -2.18
CA ASP A 192 28.85 14.40 -2.68
C ASP A 192 27.40 14.74 -3.08
N ILE A 193 26.58 15.07 -2.08
CA ILE A 193 25.18 15.49 -2.28
C ILE A 193 25.10 16.72 -3.20
N GLY A 194 26.04 17.67 -3.08
CA GLY A 194 26.01 18.90 -3.87
C GLY A 194 26.16 18.64 -5.36
N LEU A 195 27.03 17.71 -5.74
CA LEU A 195 27.19 17.26 -7.13
C LEU A 195 25.94 16.52 -7.62
N ILE A 196 25.42 15.58 -6.82
CA ILE A 196 24.23 14.79 -7.18
C ILE A 196 23.02 15.69 -7.38
N GLN A 197 22.76 16.59 -6.42
CA GLN A 197 21.66 17.54 -6.47
C GLN A 197 21.80 18.48 -7.67
N ARG A 198 23.02 18.96 -7.96
CA ARG A 198 23.27 19.82 -9.12
C ARG A 198 22.94 19.08 -10.42
N GLN A 199 23.45 17.87 -10.64
CA GLN A 199 23.16 17.07 -11.83
C GLN A 199 21.67 16.81 -11.98
N PHE A 200 21.01 16.48 -10.87
CA PHE A 200 19.57 16.26 -10.84
C PHE A 200 18.76 17.50 -11.25
N ILE A 201 19.14 18.69 -10.76
CA ILE A 201 18.45 19.95 -11.05
C ILE A 201 18.79 20.48 -12.46
N THR A 202 20.04 20.35 -12.92
CA THR A 202 20.46 20.83 -14.25
C THR A 202 19.92 19.96 -15.38
N GLY A 203 19.53 18.72 -15.08
CA GLY A 203 18.94 17.81 -16.06
C GLY A 203 19.98 17.10 -16.93
N ASP A 204 21.23 17.04 -16.50
CA ASP A 204 22.32 16.35 -17.20
C ASP A 204 22.26 14.83 -16.92
N ALA A 205 21.24 14.14 -17.45
CA ALA A 205 21.16 12.69 -17.36
C ALA A 205 22.23 12.03 -18.25
N GLN A 206 22.96 11.05 -17.73
CA GLN A 206 23.87 10.22 -18.52
C GLN A 206 23.13 9.18 -19.36
N THR A 207 21.95 8.75 -18.89
CA THR A 207 21.07 7.75 -19.48
C THR A 207 20.05 8.43 -20.36
N ILE A 208 20.09 8.14 -21.65
CA ILE A 208 19.09 8.59 -22.60
C ILE A 208 17.90 7.62 -22.50
N GLY A 209 16.89 7.98 -21.72
CA GLY A 209 15.61 7.28 -21.74
C GLY A 209 14.79 7.63 -22.98
N LEU A 210 13.78 6.81 -23.29
CA LEU A 210 12.83 7.09 -24.36
C LEU A 210 11.48 7.52 -23.81
N ALA A 211 10.86 8.50 -24.46
CA ALA A 211 9.53 8.97 -24.11
C ALA A 211 8.47 7.92 -24.52
N PRO A 212 7.53 7.53 -23.64
CA PRO A 212 6.43 6.64 -24.00
C PRO A 212 5.66 7.10 -25.26
N GLU A 213 5.48 8.41 -25.39
CA GLU A 213 4.84 9.10 -26.52
C GLU A 213 5.43 8.70 -27.89
N ALA A 214 6.74 8.50 -27.97
CA ALA A 214 7.41 8.13 -29.21
C ALA A 214 6.96 6.74 -29.71
N PHE A 215 6.72 5.79 -28.80
CA PHE A 215 6.23 4.46 -29.15
C PHE A 215 4.76 4.47 -29.56
N TYR A 216 3.93 5.30 -28.93
CA TYR A 216 2.55 5.49 -29.36
C TYR A 216 2.49 6.04 -30.80
N ALA A 217 3.28 7.08 -31.11
CA ALA A 217 3.36 7.65 -32.45
C ALA A 217 3.89 6.64 -33.48
N LEU A 218 4.89 5.83 -33.09
CA LEU A 218 5.41 4.76 -33.93
C LEU A 218 4.35 3.71 -34.26
N GLY A 219 3.59 3.25 -33.26
CA GLY A 219 2.54 2.27 -33.49
C GLY A 219 1.41 2.81 -34.35
N GLU A 220 0.96 4.04 -34.09
CA GLU A 220 -0.10 4.69 -34.87
C GLU A 220 0.28 4.82 -36.35
N SER A 221 1.51 5.25 -36.64
CA SER A 221 2.00 5.39 -38.03
C SER A 221 2.14 4.05 -38.77
N HIS A 222 2.22 2.93 -38.05
CA HIS A 222 2.38 1.59 -38.63
C HIS A 222 1.13 0.69 -38.45
N GLY A 223 0.01 1.22 -37.95
CA GLY A 223 -1.24 0.47 -37.78
C GLY A 223 -1.22 -0.56 -36.64
N TYR A 224 -0.48 -0.26 -35.57
CA TYR A 224 -0.45 -1.03 -34.34
C TYR A 224 -1.19 -0.30 -33.23
N TRP A 225 -1.93 -1.06 -32.43
CA TRP A 225 -2.23 -0.67 -31.06
C TRP A 225 -0.97 -0.85 -30.20
N VAL A 226 -0.74 0.08 -29.29
CA VAL A 226 0.42 0.06 -28.40
C VAL A 226 -0.08 0.13 -26.97
N GLY A 227 0.33 -0.85 -26.15
CA GLY A 227 0.19 -0.81 -24.70
C GLY A 227 1.56 -0.59 -24.06
N ILE A 228 1.68 0.40 -23.19
CA ILE A 228 2.93 0.67 -22.46
C ILE A 228 2.68 0.47 -20.98
N THR A 229 3.50 -0.34 -20.33
CA THR A 229 3.34 -0.70 -18.92
C THR A 229 4.68 -0.72 -18.19
N TRP A 230 4.64 -0.92 -16.88
CA TRP A 230 5.85 -1.02 -16.07
C TRP A 230 6.56 -2.35 -16.32
N SER A 231 7.89 -2.32 -16.36
CA SER A 231 8.70 -3.54 -16.44
C SER A 231 8.96 -4.10 -15.04
N GLU A 232 8.64 -5.37 -14.80
CA GLU A 232 8.83 -6.01 -13.49
C GLU A 232 10.27 -6.51 -13.26
N HIS A 233 10.96 -6.90 -14.32
CA HIS A 233 12.22 -7.65 -14.24
C HIS A 233 13.47 -6.77 -14.28
N ASP A 234 13.31 -5.50 -14.63
CA ASP A 234 14.41 -4.56 -14.81
C ASP A 234 14.42 -3.52 -13.69
N ALA A 235 15.63 -3.04 -13.36
CA ALA A 235 15.85 -2.06 -12.30
C ALA A 235 14.88 -0.87 -12.44
N HIS A 236 14.60 -0.23 -11.30
CA HIS A 236 13.64 0.85 -11.14
C HIS A 236 13.50 1.75 -12.38
N ALA A 237 12.26 1.91 -12.87
CA ALA A 237 11.84 2.81 -13.96
C ALA A 237 11.99 2.34 -15.42
N CYS A 238 12.21 1.06 -15.69
CA CYS A 238 11.99 0.55 -17.05
C CYS A 238 10.50 0.36 -17.37
N MET A 239 10.18 0.42 -18.66
CA MET A 239 8.85 0.13 -19.20
C MET A 239 8.92 -1.00 -20.24
N ASP A 240 7.82 -1.74 -20.33
CA ASP A 240 7.57 -2.69 -21.41
C ASP A 240 6.61 -2.05 -22.42
N VAL A 241 6.88 -2.26 -23.71
CA VAL A 241 6.09 -1.73 -24.82
C VAL A 241 5.57 -2.91 -25.64
N VAL A 242 4.26 -3.03 -25.77
CA VAL A 242 3.61 -4.12 -26.52
C VAL A 242 2.94 -3.55 -27.76
N PHE A 243 3.36 -3.99 -28.93
CA PHE A 243 2.75 -3.71 -30.21
C PHE A 243 1.84 -4.87 -30.61
N VAL A 244 0.61 -4.56 -30.99
CA VAL A 244 -0.36 -5.52 -31.52
C VAL A 244 -1.00 -4.93 -32.76
N GLN A 245 -1.14 -5.69 -33.84
CA GLN A 245 -1.81 -5.18 -35.04
C GLN A 245 -3.22 -4.69 -34.69
N ALA A 246 -3.58 -3.50 -35.17
CA ALA A 246 -4.86 -2.87 -34.84
C ALA A 246 -6.08 -3.74 -35.22
N SER A 247 -5.93 -4.61 -36.23
CA SER A 247 -6.96 -5.59 -36.63
C SER A 247 -7.22 -6.67 -35.57
N GLU A 248 -6.22 -7.07 -34.78
CA GLU A 248 -6.41 -8.04 -33.69
C GLU A 248 -7.12 -7.37 -32.49
N MET A 249 -6.72 -6.14 -32.16
CA MET A 249 -7.33 -5.36 -31.09
C MET A 249 -8.76 -4.88 -31.39
N ALA A 250 -9.17 -4.87 -32.67
CA ALA A 250 -10.56 -4.58 -33.04
C ALA A 250 -11.56 -5.66 -32.57
N GLN A 251 -11.07 -6.87 -32.24
CA GLN A 251 -11.93 -8.04 -31.98
C GLN A 251 -11.85 -8.53 -30.54
N ALA A 252 -10.81 -8.16 -29.79
CA ALA A 252 -10.56 -8.65 -28.44
C ALA A 252 -9.92 -7.57 -27.56
N MET A 253 -10.09 -7.70 -26.25
CA MET A 253 -9.46 -6.84 -25.26
C MET A 253 -8.13 -7.45 -24.82
N PRO A 254 -7.07 -6.66 -24.63
CA PRO A 254 -5.79 -7.20 -24.23
C PRO A 254 -5.83 -7.69 -22.77
N THR A 255 -5.18 -8.80 -22.51
CA THR A 255 -4.76 -9.22 -21.16
C THR A 255 -3.24 -9.39 -21.15
N ASP A 256 -2.65 -9.45 -19.95
CA ASP A 256 -1.22 -9.68 -19.78
C ASP A 256 -0.37 -8.59 -20.46
N VAL A 257 -0.89 -7.36 -20.56
CA VAL A 257 -0.11 -6.19 -20.99
C VAL A 257 1.05 -6.02 -20.01
N TYR A 258 0.75 -5.95 -18.72
CA TYR A 258 1.72 -6.11 -17.64
C TYR A 258 1.98 -7.58 -17.36
N LEU A 259 3.26 -7.97 -17.31
CA LEU A 259 3.68 -9.29 -16.88
C LEU A 259 4.18 -9.20 -15.45
N GLY A 260 3.41 -9.76 -14.52
CA GLY A 260 3.79 -9.86 -13.13
C GLY A 260 4.95 -10.85 -12.90
N PRO A 261 5.43 -10.96 -11.65
CA PRO A 261 6.54 -11.83 -11.31
C PRO A 261 6.21 -13.31 -11.57
N ALA A 262 7.17 -14.03 -12.17
CA ALA A 262 6.99 -15.41 -12.62
C ALA A 262 7.02 -16.50 -11.52
N ASN A 263 7.07 -16.12 -10.24
CA ASN A 263 7.33 -17.07 -9.15
C ASN A 263 6.13 -17.96 -8.83
N ASN A 264 6.42 -19.27 -8.65
CA ASN A 264 5.45 -20.32 -8.28
C ASN A 264 4.83 -20.11 -6.88
N ASP A 265 5.52 -19.40 -6.00
CA ASP A 265 4.98 -18.97 -4.71
C ASP A 265 4.22 -17.65 -4.93
N GLN A 266 3.04 -17.68 -5.55
CA GLN A 266 2.22 -16.47 -5.78
C GLN A 266 2.07 -15.70 -4.46
N PRO A 267 2.77 -14.58 -4.26
CA PRO A 267 2.67 -13.82 -3.03
C PRO A 267 1.24 -13.33 -2.87
N SER A 268 0.79 -13.20 -1.63
CA SER A 268 -0.51 -12.58 -1.37
C SER A 268 -0.55 -11.19 -2.03
N PRO A 269 -1.62 -10.80 -2.76
CA PRO A 269 -1.71 -9.48 -3.38
C PRO A 269 -1.36 -8.33 -2.43
N PHE A 270 -1.62 -8.50 -1.13
CA PHE A 270 -1.31 -7.50 -0.11
C PHE A 270 0.19 -7.23 0.08
N SER A 271 1.11 -8.09 -0.38
CA SER A 271 2.55 -7.76 -0.40
C SER A 271 2.91 -6.70 -1.44
N TYR A 272 2.01 -6.44 -2.39
CA TYR A 272 2.16 -5.42 -3.44
C TYR A 272 1.51 -4.08 -3.05
N ALA A 273 1.23 -3.88 -1.76
CA ALA A 273 0.67 -2.65 -1.22
C ALA A 273 1.45 -2.19 0.02
N ASN A 274 1.57 -0.87 0.22
CA ASN A 274 1.96 -0.36 1.53
C ASN A 274 0.78 -0.44 2.54
N GLN A 275 1.05 -0.11 3.80
CA GLN A 275 0.06 -0.12 4.87
C GLN A 275 -0.06 1.26 5.53
N PRO A 276 -0.86 2.18 4.95
CA PRO A 276 -0.95 3.55 5.44
C PRO A 276 -1.48 3.65 6.87
N ALA A 277 -2.50 2.84 7.19
CA ALA A 277 -3.13 2.79 8.51
C ALA A 277 -2.26 2.12 9.60
N SER A 278 -1.08 1.61 9.26
CA SER A 278 -0.17 0.94 10.22
C SER A 278 0.98 1.83 10.70
N PHE A 279 1.10 3.04 10.16
CA PHE A 279 2.11 3.99 10.61
C PHE A 279 1.65 4.71 11.89
N ASP A 280 2.08 4.22 13.06
CA ASP A 280 2.06 4.97 14.32
C ASP A 280 3.38 5.76 14.42
N PRO A 281 3.42 7.08 14.12
CA PRO A 281 4.62 7.90 14.22
C PRO A 281 5.20 7.97 15.64
N PHE A 282 4.44 7.53 16.64
CA PHE A 282 4.82 7.50 18.04
C PHE A 282 5.12 6.08 18.54
N ALA A 283 5.16 5.06 17.66
CA ALA A 283 5.39 3.67 18.04
C ALA A 283 6.68 3.50 18.87
N ASP A 284 7.77 4.15 18.47
CA ASP A 284 9.05 4.08 19.18
C ASP A 284 9.01 4.79 20.54
N ILE A 285 8.33 5.94 20.61
CA ILE A 285 8.12 6.68 21.87
C ILE A 285 7.26 5.85 22.82
N ARG A 286 6.17 5.28 22.33
CA ARG A 286 5.28 4.42 23.08
C ARG A 286 6.01 3.19 23.61
N ARG A 287 6.83 2.54 22.76
CA ARG A 287 7.66 1.40 23.15
C ARG A 287 8.68 1.79 24.23
N TYR A 288 9.38 2.91 24.04
CA TYR A 288 10.33 3.41 25.03
C TYR A 288 9.66 3.72 26.36
N VAL A 289 8.54 4.45 26.34
CA VAL A 289 7.77 4.78 27.55
C VAL A 289 7.25 3.52 28.24
N ALA A 290 6.78 2.51 27.49
CA ALA A 290 6.35 1.23 28.05
C ALA A 290 7.50 0.43 28.72
N THR A 291 8.77 0.67 28.37
CA THR A 291 9.90 0.09 29.12
C THR A 291 10.15 0.76 30.47
N GLN A 292 9.64 1.98 30.66
CA GLN A 292 9.94 2.82 31.83
C GLN A 292 8.72 2.96 32.76
N LEU A 293 7.52 2.86 32.20
CA LEU A 293 6.26 3.07 32.89
C LEU A 293 5.37 1.82 32.81
N PRO A 294 4.57 1.53 33.85
CA PRO A 294 3.50 0.55 33.75
C PRO A 294 2.51 0.88 32.63
N ASP A 295 1.90 -0.14 32.02
CA ASP A 295 1.01 0.00 30.85
C ASP A 295 -0.09 1.08 31.03
N TYR A 296 -0.66 1.21 32.22
CA TYR A 296 -1.72 2.19 32.50
C TYR A 296 -1.23 3.65 32.57
N MET A 297 0.08 3.88 32.61
CA MET A 297 0.71 5.20 32.55
C MET A 297 1.23 5.53 31.15
N VAL A 298 1.22 4.57 30.22
CA VAL A 298 1.57 4.80 28.82
C VAL A 298 0.40 5.55 28.15
N PRO A 299 0.62 6.73 27.57
CA PRO A 299 -0.45 7.49 26.92
C PRO A 299 -1.11 6.68 25.79
N ALA A 300 -2.44 6.64 25.79
CA ALA A 300 -3.22 6.01 24.72
C ALA A 300 -3.08 6.76 23.39
N ALA A 301 -2.96 8.09 23.46
CA ALA A 301 -2.78 8.95 22.30
C ALA A 301 -1.55 9.86 22.42
N PHE A 302 -0.91 10.11 21.29
CA PHE A 302 0.18 11.07 21.16
C PHE A 302 -0.18 12.06 20.06
N VAL A 303 -0.13 13.36 20.38
CA VAL A 303 -0.49 14.43 19.44
C VAL A 303 0.73 15.30 19.18
N ARG A 304 1.15 15.41 17.90
CA ARG A 304 2.27 16.27 17.53
C ARG A 304 1.79 17.72 17.50
N LEU A 305 2.55 18.61 18.13
CA LEU A 305 2.37 20.05 18.03
C LEU A 305 3.68 20.67 17.58
N ASP A 306 3.62 21.60 16.62
CA ASP A 306 4.82 22.34 16.19
C ASP A 306 5.29 23.31 17.28
N ALA A 307 4.38 23.81 18.12
CA ALA A 307 4.66 24.58 19.32
C ALA A 307 3.61 24.37 20.40
N LEU A 308 4.00 24.47 21.68
CA LEU A 308 3.05 24.42 22.79
C LEU A 308 2.20 25.70 22.82
N PRO A 309 0.86 25.59 22.92
CA PRO A 309 0.00 26.76 23.04
C PRO A 309 0.25 27.45 24.39
N LEU A 310 0.57 28.73 24.37
CA LEU A 310 0.83 29.51 25.58
C LEU A 310 -0.24 30.60 25.76
N THR A 311 -0.63 30.82 27.00
CA THR A 311 -1.38 32.01 27.45
C THR A 311 -0.54 33.27 27.25
N PRO A 312 -1.15 34.48 27.25
CA PRO A 312 -0.41 35.75 27.15
C PRO A 312 0.66 35.94 28.23
N ASN A 313 0.54 35.26 29.36
CA ASN A 313 1.51 35.28 30.46
C ASN A 313 2.59 34.18 30.33
N GLY A 314 2.69 33.50 29.19
CA GLY A 314 3.70 32.48 28.90
C GLY A 314 3.48 31.10 29.54
N LYS A 315 2.34 30.86 30.19
CA LYS A 315 1.98 29.54 30.74
C LYS A 315 1.28 28.69 29.69
N LEU A 316 1.40 27.36 29.75
CA LEU A 316 0.67 26.43 28.88
C LEU A 316 -0.84 26.66 28.92
N ASP A 317 -1.45 26.90 27.76
CA ASP A 317 -2.90 26.96 27.60
C ASP A 317 -3.45 25.56 27.28
N ARG A 318 -3.88 24.85 28.32
CA ARG A 318 -4.44 23.51 28.19
C ARG A 318 -5.75 23.44 27.40
N ARG A 319 -6.51 24.55 27.32
CA ARG A 319 -7.79 24.58 26.59
C ARG A 319 -7.59 24.68 25.09
N ALA A 320 -6.43 25.18 24.67
CA ALA A 320 -6.03 25.29 23.28
C ALA A 320 -5.32 24.02 22.75
N LEU A 321 -5.14 22.99 23.59
CA LEU A 321 -4.63 21.71 23.12
C LEU A 321 -5.71 21.00 22.28
N PRO A 322 -5.39 20.54 21.06
CA PRO A 322 -6.33 19.79 20.24
C PRO A 322 -6.67 18.45 20.90
N ALA A 323 -7.90 17.98 20.67
CA ALA A 323 -8.27 16.62 21.00
C ALA A 323 -7.52 15.64 20.08
N PRO A 324 -7.18 14.42 20.54
CA PRO A 324 -6.65 13.37 19.68
C PRO A 324 -7.65 13.04 18.57
N ASP A 325 -7.17 12.92 17.34
CA ASP A 325 -7.89 12.34 16.20
C ASP A 325 -7.64 10.82 16.13
N ASP A 326 -8.33 10.12 15.22
CA ASP A 326 -8.20 8.67 15.06
C ASP A 326 -6.76 8.25 14.70
N ASP A 327 -6.00 9.13 14.02
CA ASP A 327 -4.58 8.95 13.70
C ASP A 327 -3.67 9.02 14.95
N ALA A 328 -4.08 9.73 16.00
CA ALA A 328 -3.33 9.87 17.25
C ALA A 328 -3.53 8.67 18.20
N LEU A 329 -4.56 7.85 17.97
CA LEU A 329 -4.84 6.64 18.73
C LEU A 329 -3.97 5.48 18.21
N ALA A 330 -3.33 4.74 19.11
CA ALA A 330 -2.68 3.48 18.72
C ALA A 330 -3.73 2.43 18.36
N HIS A 331 -4.11 2.38 17.09
CA HIS A 331 -4.82 1.25 16.53
C HIS A 331 -3.80 0.19 16.14
N GLN A 332 -3.62 -0.84 16.97
CA GLN A 332 -3.08 -2.09 16.47
C GLN A 332 -4.05 -2.60 15.38
N ALA A 333 -3.51 -3.13 14.28
CA ALA A 333 -4.32 -3.65 13.19
C ALA A 333 -5.39 -4.60 13.73
N TYR A 334 -6.66 -4.34 13.39
CA TYR A 334 -7.79 -5.11 13.90
C TYR A 334 -7.65 -6.59 13.49
N GLU A 335 -7.52 -7.45 14.49
CA GLU A 335 -7.68 -8.90 14.35
C GLU A 335 -8.92 -9.34 15.11
N ALA A 336 -9.78 -10.14 14.47
CA ALA A 336 -11.01 -10.59 15.08
C ALA A 336 -10.74 -11.50 16.31
N PRO A 337 -11.55 -11.39 17.39
CA PRO A 337 -11.53 -12.34 18.50
C PRO A 337 -11.66 -13.79 18.01
N GLN A 338 -10.86 -14.70 18.56
CA GLN A 338 -10.88 -16.11 18.18
C GLN A 338 -11.47 -16.99 19.28
N GLY A 339 -12.42 -17.84 18.91
CA GLY A 339 -13.10 -18.73 19.83
C GLY A 339 -14.19 -18.03 20.66
N GLU A 340 -14.99 -18.84 21.34
CA GLU A 340 -16.21 -18.37 22.03
C GLU A 340 -15.91 -17.44 23.22
N LEU A 341 -14.83 -17.72 23.97
CA LEU A 341 -14.46 -16.94 25.14
C LEU A 341 -14.01 -15.53 24.76
N GLU A 342 -13.14 -15.39 23.74
CA GLU A 342 -12.70 -14.08 23.29
C GLU A 342 -13.85 -13.27 22.70
N ALA A 343 -14.72 -13.90 21.89
CA ALA A 343 -15.89 -13.23 21.32
C ALA A 343 -16.85 -12.71 22.41
N THR A 344 -17.06 -13.51 23.46
CA THR A 344 -17.88 -13.13 24.62
C THR A 344 -17.25 -11.96 25.38
N LEU A 345 -15.95 -12.03 25.65
CA LEU A 345 -15.22 -10.96 26.33
C LEU A 345 -15.16 -9.68 25.49
N ALA A 346 -14.97 -9.77 24.18
CA ALA A 346 -14.97 -8.65 23.25
C ALA A 346 -16.32 -7.90 23.29
N THR A 347 -17.42 -8.65 23.32
CA THR A 347 -18.78 -8.09 23.45
C THR A 347 -18.94 -7.34 24.77
N ILE A 348 -18.48 -7.93 25.88
CA ILE A 348 -18.51 -7.27 27.19
C ILE A 348 -17.65 -6.00 27.19
N TRP A 349 -16.48 -6.01 26.55
CA TRP A 349 -15.60 -4.85 26.47
C TRP A 349 -16.21 -3.75 25.61
N ALA A 350 -16.76 -4.09 24.44
CA ALA A 350 -17.44 -3.15 23.55
C ALA A 350 -18.57 -2.41 24.28
N GLU A 351 -19.41 -3.13 25.02
CA GLU A 351 -20.51 -2.55 25.82
C GLU A 351 -20.01 -1.63 26.95
N LEU A 352 -18.93 -2.02 27.64
CA LEU A 352 -18.41 -1.26 28.77
C LEU A 352 -17.63 -0.01 28.36
N LEU A 353 -16.95 -0.07 27.21
CA LEU A 353 -16.07 0.98 26.71
C LEU A 353 -16.77 1.90 25.70
N GLY A 354 -17.92 1.48 25.15
CA GLY A 354 -18.68 2.25 24.17
C GLY A 354 -18.11 2.18 22.75
N ASN A 355 -17.38 1.10 22.42
CA ASN A 355 -16.75 0.90 21.13
C ASN A 355 -17.61 0.01 20.23
N GLU A 356 -17.59 0.24 18.91
CA GLU A 356 -18.34 -0.61 17.96
C GLU A 356 -17.76 -2.03 17.86
N ARG A 357 -16.43 -2.18 17.93
CA ARG A 357 -15.73 -3.47 17.84
C ARG A 357 -14.47 -3.46 18.72
N VAL A 358 -14.09 -4.64 19.22
CA VAL A 358 -12.87 -4.87 20.00
C VAL A 358 -12.10 -6.02 19.34
N GLY A 359 -10.86 -5.75 18.95
CA GLY A 359 -9.93 -6.71 18.39
C GLY A 359 -9.22 -7.55 19.45
N ARG A 360 -8.68 -8.68 19.01
CA ARG A 360 -7.96 -9.66 19.84
C ARG A 360 -6.74 -9.08 20.56
N HIS A 361 -6.06 -8.14 19.92
CA HIS A 361 -4.85 -7.53 20.45
C HIS A 361 -5.12 -6.19 21.17
N ASP A 362 -6.38 -5.74 21.20
CA ASP A 362 -6.73 -4.49 21.87
C ASP A 362 -6.49 -4.59 23.38
N SER A 363 -5.91 -3.53 23.94
CA SER A 363 -5.72 -3.38 25.38
C SER A 363 -6.90 -2.66 26.02
N PHE A 364 -7.44 -3.23 27.11
CA PHE A 364 -8.57 -2.68 27.85
C PHE A 364 -8.37 -1.21 28.24
N PHE A 365 -7.15 -0.89 28.70
CA PHE A 365 -6.81 0.46 29.15
C PHE A 365 -6.50 1.40 27.98
N ALA A 366 -5.95 0.88 26.87
CA ALA A 366 -5.74 1.68 25.66
C ALA A 366 -7.06 2.11 25.03
N LEU A 367 -8.10 1.28 25.14
CA LEU A 367 -9.46 1.55 24.70
C LEU A 367 -10.27 2.47 25.64
N GLY A 368 -9.62 3.15 26.58
CA GLY A 368 -10.27 4.07 27.52
C GLY A 368 -10.80 3.40 28.81
N GLY A 369 -10.45 2.14 29.05
CA GLY A 369 -10.76 1.44 30.29
C GLY A 369 -10.07 2.06 31.50
N HIS A 370 -10.79 2.14 32.62
CA HIS A 370 -10.25 2.60 33.90
C HIS A 370 -10.73 1.71 35.04
N SER A 371 -10.20 1.91 36.25
CA SER A 371 -10.41 1.00 37.39
C SER A 371 -11.88 0.70 37.70
N LEU A 372 -12.79 1.66 37.52
CA LEU A 372 -14.23 1.44 37.74
C LEU A 372 -14.85 0.53 36.66
N LEU A 373 -14.49 0.71 35.39
CA LEU A 373 -14.91 -0.17 34.30
C LEU A 373 -14.29 -1.56 34.45
N ALA A 374 -13.04 -1.64 34.91
CA ALA A 374 -12.35 -2.90 35.18
C ALA A 374 -13.04 -3.69 36.30
N VAL A 375 -13.50 -3.03 37.36
CA VAL A 375 -14.32 -3.69 38.42
C VAL A 375 -15.65 -4.20 37.86
N ARG A 376 -16.32 -3.43 36.98
CA ARG A 376 -17.55 -3.88 36.31
C ARG A 376 -17.29 -5.08 35.39
N LEU A 377 -16.17 -5.08 34.68
CA LEU A 377 -15.72 -6.20 33.87
C LEU A 377 -15.51 -7.45 34.74
N MET A 378 -14.79 -7.35 35.87
CA MET A 378 -14.57 -8.49 36.77
C MET A 378 -15.88 -9.09 37.28
N ASN A 379 -16.89 -8.26 37.58
CA ASN A 379 -18.21 -8.74 37.99
C ASN A 379 -18.94 -9.52 36.89
N ARG A 380 -18.81 -9.09 35.62
CA ARG A 380 -19.38 -9.81 34.47
C ARG A 380 -18.61 -11.11 34.18
N VAL A 381 -17.29 -11.10 34.31
CA VAL A 381 -16.45 -12.29 34.17
C VAL A 381 -16.77 -13.33 35.27
N ARG A 382 -17.05 -12.87 36.50
CA ARG A 382 -17.53 -13.74 37.58
C ARG A 382 -18.85 -14.41 37.24
N ALA A 383 -19.76 -13.74 36.53
CA ALA A 383 -21.01 -14.34 36.05
C ALA A 383 -20.79 -15.42 34.98
N LEU A 384 -19.62 -15.43 34.32
CA LEU A 384 -19.17 -16.51 33.42
C LEU A 384 -18.50 -17.68 34.19
N GLY A 385 -18.50 -17.64 35.52
CA GLY A 385 -17.94 -18.69 36.38
C GLY A 385 -16.49 -18.45 36.81
N ALA A 386 -15.78 -17.46 36.25
CA ALA A 386 -14.37 -17.21 36.56
C ALA A 386 -14.20 -16.14 37.66
N GLU A 387 -13.76 -16.56 38.85
CA GLU A 387 -13.39 -15.62 39.93
C GLU A 387 -11.92 -15.22 39.80
N MET A 388 -11.67 -13.98 39.42
CA MET A 388 -10.32 -13.43 39.19
C MET A 388 -10.13 -12.14 39.99
N PRO A 389 -8.95 -11.92 40.59
CA PRO A 389 -8.61 -10.63 41.16
C PRO A 389 -8.46 -9.58 40.06
N LEU A 390 -8.78 -8.33 40.37
CA LEU A 390 -8.63 -7.20 39.43
C LEU A 390 -7.20 -7.09 38.88
N THR A 391 -6.19 -7.50 39.66
CA THR A 391 -4.78 -7.53 39.25
C THR A 391 -4.54 -8.38 38.01
N SER A 392 -5.39 -9.38 37.73
CA SER A 392 -5.27 -10.21 36.52
C SER A 392 -5.50 -9.42 35.24
N LEU A 393 -6.40 -8.42 35.23
CA LEU A 393 -6.58 -7.55 34.08
C LEU A 393 -5.38 -6.62 33.86
N PHE A 394 -4.72 -6.20 34.94
CA PHE A 394 -3.49 -5.41 34.85
C PHE A 394 -2.30 -6.23 34.37
N ALA A 395 -2.21 -7.50 34.77
CA ALA A 395 -1.15 -8.41 34.33
C ALA A 395 -1.35 -8.90 32.88
N SER A 396 -2.58 -8.87 32.37
CA SER A 396 -2.93 -9.32 31.03
C SER A 396 -3.96 -8.37 30.42
N PRO A 397 -3.52 -7.18 29.97
CA PRO A 397 -4.42 -6.10 29.59
C PRO A 397 -5.01 -6.25 28.19
N THR A 398 -4.47 -7.14 27.35
CA THR A 398 -4.99 -7.41 26.00
C THR A 398 -6.11 -8.44 26.02
N LEU A 399 -7.07 -8.34 25.08
CA LEU A 399 -8.22 -9.24 25.03
C LEU A 399 -7.79 -10.72 25.01
N ALA A 400 -6.84 -11.09 24.15
CA ALA A 400 -6.31 -12.45 24.04
C ALA A 400 -5.65 -12.94 25.33
N ALA A 401 -4.78 -12.12 25.94
CA ALA A 401 -4.07 -12.51 27.15
C ALA A 401 -5.03 -12.63 28.34
N PHE A 402 -6.00 -11.72 28.44
CA PHE A 402 -7.03 -11.78 29.47
C PHE A 402 -7.93 -13.02 29.29
N ALA A 403 -8.34 -13.32 28.06
CA ALA A 403 -9.12 -14.53 27.75
C ALA A 403 -8.35 -15.80 28.11
N ALA A 404 -7.04 -15.86 27.83
CA ALA A 404 -6.20 -16.98 28.24
C ALA A 404 -6.15 -17.15 29.77
N ALA A 405 -6.02 -16.04 30.52
CA ALA A 405 -6.05 -16.06 31.98
C ALA A 405 -7.41 -16.52 32.55
N VAL A 406 -8.52 -16.05 31.96
CA VAL A 406 -9.88 -16.49 32.32
C VAL A 406 -10.06 -17.99 32.04
N SER A 407 -9.61 -18.46 30.87
CA SER A 407 -9.67 -19.89 30.49
C SER A 407 -8.88 -20.77 31.46
N ALA A 408 -7.66 -20.35 31.83
CA ALA A 408 -6.84 -21.06 32.81
C ALA A 408 -7.54 -21.17 34.17
N GLN A 409 -8.20 -20.10 34.63
CA GLN A 409 -8.95 -20.11 35.89
C GLN A 409 -10.16 -21.04 35.85
N LEU A 410 -10.93 -21.03 34.76
CA LEU A 410 -12.06 -21.94 34.57
C LEU A 410 -11.61 -23.40 34.60
N ASN A 411 -10.52 -23.73 33.91
CA ASN A 411 -9.96 -25.08 33.90
C ASN A 411 -9.45 -25.54 35.27
N GLN A 412 -8.86 -24.64 36.07
CA GLN A 412 -8.43 -24.95 37.44
C GLN A 412 -9.62 -25.24 38.37
N GLN A 413 -10.73 -24.53 38.23
CA GLN A 413 -11.93 -24.76 39.02
C GLN A 413 -12.63 -26.08 38.65
N VAL A 414 -12.61 -26.47 37.37
CA VAL A 414 -13.13 -27.77 36.92
C VAL A 414 -12.33 -28.94 37.50
N ASN A 415 -11.00 -28.80 37.58
CA ASN A 415 -10.12 -29.83 38.17
C ASN A 415 -10.14 -29.87 39.72
N ALA A 416 -10.82 -28.94 40.38
CA ALA A 416 -10.88 -28.84 41.84
C ALA A 416 -12.15 -29.48 42.45
N LEU A 417 -13.09 -29.98 41.64
CA LEU A 417 -14.25 -30.73 42.11
C LEU A 417 -13.87 -32.21 42.31
N PRO A 418 -14.10 -32.82 43.49
CA PRO A 418 -13.76 -34.23 43.71
C PRO A 418 -14.65 -35.16 42.86
N GLU A 419 -14.08 -36.27 42.36
CA GLU A 419 -14.82 -37.34 41.68
C GLU A 419 -15.98 -37.83 42.57
N ILE A 420 -17.21 -37.72 42.06
CA ILE A 420 -18.37 -38.37 42.67
C ILE A 420 -18.21 -39.87 42.38
N THR A 421 -17.78 -40.62 43.39
CA THR A 421 -17.83 -42.09 43.34
C THR A 421 -19.28 -42.55 43.54
N PRO A 422 -19.77 -43.50 42.74
CA PRO A 422 -21.18 -43.92 42.72
C PRO A 422 -21.64 -44.64 43.99
#